data_AF-A0A1E7YUR7-F1
#
_entry.id   AF-A0A1E7YUR7-F1
#
_cell.length_a   1.000
_cell.length_b   1.000
_cell.length_c   1.000
_cell.angle_alpha   90.00
_cell.angle_beta   90.00
_cell.angle_gamma   90.00
#
_symmetry.space_group_name_H-M   'P 1'
#
loop_
_entity.id
_entity.type
_entity.pdbx_description
1 polymer ?
#
loop_
_entity_poly.entity_id
_entity_poly.type
_entity_poly.pdbx_seq_one_letter_code
_entity_poly.pdbx_strand_id
1 'polypeptide(L)'
;MSKMTFVVDFPDGQEPTVSAATDILGGKLVSAAFADIAERYDLTMAARLALQCGIRWDRVLHNLVCDNDWDYLDTRPNAGAIIVPSDRVEEVRELVKELVPVWFSIDVRATK
;
A
#
# COMPACT_ATOMS: atom_id res chain seq x y z
N MET A 1 20.34 -14.77 0.20
CA MET A 1 20.13 -14.70 -1.26
C MET A 1 19.25 -13.52 -1.55
N SER A 2 19.71 -12.57 -2.36
CA SER A 2 18.89 -11.41 -2.76
C SER A 2 17.85 -11.83 -3.80
N LYS A 3 16.66 -11.24 -3.74
CA LYS A 3 15.60 -11.38 -4.75
C LYS A 3 15.70 -10.20 -5.70
N MET A 4 15.49 -10.44 -7.00
CA MET A 4 15.48 -9.42 -8.05
C MET A 4 14.10 -9.41 -8.71
N THR A 5 13.60 -8.21 -9.06
CA THR A 5 12.34 -8.03 -9.78
C THR A 5 12.64 -7.60 -11.21
N PHE A 6 11.99 -8.25 -12.19
CA PHE A 6 12.11 -7.92 -13.60
C PHE A 6 10.77 -7.39 -14.10
N VAL A 7 10.81 -6.33 -14.92
CA VAL A 7 9.64 -5.82 -15.66
C VAL A 7 9.87 -6.15 -17.12
N VAL A 8 8.90 -6.80 -17.75
CA VAL A 8 8.98 -7.27 -19.14
C VAL A 8 7.76 -6.74 -19.87
N ASP A 9 7.99 -6.09 -21.01
CA ASP A 9 6.93 -5.58 -21.88
C ASP A 9 6.46 -6.70 -22.83
N PHE A 10 5.14 -6.90 -22.92
CA PHE A 10 4.52 -7.92 -23.77
C PHE A 10 3.51 -7.26 -24.71
N PRO A 11 3.44 -7.68 -25.99
CA PRO A 11 2.43 -7.20 -26.90
C PRO A 11 1.02 -7.45 -26.35
N ASP A 12 0.11 -6.51 -26.60
CA ASP A 12 -1.27 -6.61 -26.12
C ASP A 12 -1.94 -7.90 -26.61
N GLY A 13 -2.60 -8.61 -25.69
CA GLY A 13 -3.20 -9.92 -25.92
C GLY A 13 -2.24 -11.12 -25.95
N GLN A 14 -0.94 -10.94 -25.67
CA GLN A 14 0.01 -12.06 -25.48
C GLN A 14 0.34 -12.27 -24.00
N GLU A 15 0.02 -13.45 -23.47
CA GLU A 15 0.46 -13.85 -22.13
C GLU A 15 1.89 -14.42 -22.17
N PRO A 16 2.77 -14.06 -21.22
CA PRO A 16 4.09 -14.67 -21.11
C PRO A 16 3.98 -16.16 -20.80
N THR A 17 4.79 -16.97 -21.48
CA THR A 17 4.92 -18.39 -21.12
C THR A 17 5.71 -18.53 -19.82
N VAL A 18 5.02 -18.83 -18.72
CA VAL A 18 5.62 -19.05 -17.41
C VAL A 18 5.48 -20.52 -17.00
N SER A 19 6.58 -21.16 -16.61
CA SER A 19 6.59 -22.57 -16.19
C SER A 19 7.61 -22.83 -15.09
N ALA A 20 7.51 -24.00 -14.44
CA ALA A 20 8.50 -24.44 -13.44
C ALA A 20 9.90 -24.72 -14.03
N ALA A 21 10.01 -24.85 -15.35
CA ALA A 21 11.27 -25.03 -16.08
C ALA A 21 11.87 -23.69 -16.55
N THR A 22 11.20 -22.57 -16.29
CA THR A 22 11.67 -21.25 -16.70
C THR A 22 12.93 -20.86 -15.92
N ASP A 23 14.00 -20.61 -16.66
CA ASP A 23 15.27 -20.07 -16.17
C ASP A 23 15.35 -18.58 -16.52
N ILE A 24 15.80 -17.76 -15.56
CA ILE A 24 16.05 -16.33 -15.76
C ILE A 24 17.52 -16.06 -15.41
N LEU A 25 18.33 -15.82 -16.45
CA LEU A 25 19.76 -15.48 -16.31
C LEU A 25 20.57 -16.50 -15.48
N GLY A 26 20.26 -17.79 -15.59
CA GLY A 26 20.90 -18.87 -14.81
C GLY A 26 20.29 -19.07 -13.41
N GLY A 27 19.21 -18.36 -13.10
CA GLY A 27 18.44 -18.50 -11.87
C GLY A 27 17.13 -19.26 -12.10
N LYS A 28 16.78 -20.13 -11.15
CA LYS A 28 15.47 -20.81 -11.15
C LYS A 28 14.34 -19.84 -10.83
N LEU A 29 13.31 -19.80 -11.67
CA LEU A 29 12.07 -19.12 -11.32
C LEU A 29 11.40 -19.82 -10.13
N VAL A 30 11.26 -19.11 -9.01
CA VAL A 30 10.68 -19.64 -7.76
C VAL A 30 9.26 -19.15 -7.50
N SER A 31 8.83 -18.07 -8.16
CA SER A 31 7.51 -17.48 -8.05
C SER A 31 7.26 -16.55 -9.23
N ALA A 32 6.03 -16.53 -9.74
CA ALA A 32 5.54 -15.56 -10.70
C ALA A 32 4.16 -15.08 -10.24
N ALA A 33 3.92 -13.78 -10.36
CA ALA A 33 2.64 -13.16 -10.04
C ALA A 33 2.19 -12.33 -11.25
N PHE A 34 0.94 -12.53 -11.63
CA PHE A 34 0.23 -11.70 -12.59
C PHE A 34 -0.67 -10.79 -11.78
N ALA A 35 -0.13 -9.64 -11.41
CA ALA A 35 -0.91 -8.57 -10.84
C ALA A 35 -0.76 -7.39 -11.79
N ASP A 36 -1.84 -6.65 -12.00
CA ASP A 36 -1.67 -5.31 -12.54
C ASP A 36 -0.75 -4.57 -11.59
N ILE A 37 0.38 -4.06 -12.09
CA ILE A 37 1.27 -3.21 -11.27
C ILE A 37 0.52 -1.98 -10.74
N ALA A 38 -0.64 -1.69 -11.34
CA ALA A 38 -1.60 -0.66 -11.00
C ALA A 38 -2.77 -1.13 -10.12
N GLU A 39 -2.90 -2.41 -9.76
CA GLU A 39 -3.84 -2.84 -8.73
C GLU A 39 -3.38 -2.27 -7.39
N ARG A 40 -3.91 -1.08 -7.10
CA ARG A 40 -3.72 -0.32 -5.87
C ARG A 40 -3.98 -1.28 -4.71
N TYR A 41 -2.96 -1.49 -3.88
CA TYR A 41 -3.07 -2.32 -2.69
C TYR A 41 -4.24 -1.80 -1.84
N ASP A 42 -5.21 -2.66 -1.51
CA ASP A 42 -6.33 -2.27 -0.64
C ASP A 42 -5.78 -1.88 0.73
N LEU A 43 -5.75 -0.57 0.99
CA LEU A 43 -5.19 0.00 2.20
C LEU A 43 -5.93 -0.47 3.44
N THR A 44 -7.23 -0.74 3.32
CA THR A 44 -8.08 -1.24 4.41
C THR A 44 -7.70 -2.66 4.75
N MET A 45 -7.56 -3.53 3.74
CA MET A 45 -7.10 -4.91 3.96
C MET A 45 -5.72 -4.95 4.61
N ALA A 46 -4.77 -4.15 4.12
CA ALA A 46 -3.42 -4.08 4.66
C ALA A 46 -3.40 -3.62 6.12
N ALA A 47 -4.17 -2.57 6.45
CA ALA A 47 -4.27 -2.06 7.81
C ALA A 47 -4.90 -3.08 8.76
N ARG A 48 -5.97 -3.77 8.33
CA ARG A 48 -6.61 -4.84 9.13
C ARG A 48 -5.65 -5.98 9.45
N LEU A 49 -4.89 -6.45 8.45
CA LEU A 49 -3.90 -7.50 8.66
C LEU A 49 -2.81 -7.05 9.66
N ALA A 50 -2.30 -5.83 9.51
CA ALA A 50 -1.30 -5.28 10.43
C ALA A 50 -1.81 -5.23 11.88
N LEU A 51 -3.05 -4.79 12.08
CA LEU A 51 -3.70 -4.78 13.39
C LEU A 51 -3.85 -6.20 13.97
N GLN A 52 -4.26 -7.18 13.15
CA GLN A 52 -4.36 -8.59 13.57
C GLN A 52 -3.02 -9.19 13.98
N CYS A 53 -1.93 -8.75 13.36
CA CYS A 53 -0.56 -9.11 13.74
C CYS A 53 -0.07 -8.38 15.01
N GLY A 54 -0.90 -7.56 15.66
CA GLY A 54 -0.56 -6.83 16.88
C GLY A 54 0.22 -5.54 16.64
N ILE A 55 0.30 -5.06 15.39
CA ILE A 55 0.87 -3.74 15.09
C ILE A 55 -0.12 -2.67 15.57
N ARG A 56 0.38 -1.68 16.32
CA ARG A 56 -0.45 -0.60 16.83
C ARG A 56 -0.96 0.30 15.70
N TRP A 57 -2.20 0.78 15.81
CA TRP A 57 -2.85 1.62 14.80
C TRP A 57 -2.02 2.85 14.40
N ASP A 58 -1.35 3.50 15.37
CA ASP A 58 -0.53 4.69 15.13
C ASP A 58 0.70 4.38 14.27
N ARG A 59 1.26 3.18 14.43
CA ARG A 59 2.37 2.71 13.61
C ARG A 59 1.91 2.31 12.20
N VAL A 60 0.73 1.70 12.08
CA VAL A 60 0.11 1.41 10.78
C VAL A 60 -0.12 2.71 10.02
N LEU A 61 -0.71 3.71 10.67
CA LEU A 61 -0.99 5.01 10.07
C LEU A 61 0.30 5.75 9.67
N HIS A 62 1.32 5.74 10.55
CA HIS A 62 2.62 6.33 10.26
C HIS A 62 3.29 5.70 9.04
N ASN A 63 3.38 4.36 9.00
CA ASN A 63 3.96 3.65 7.87
C ASN A 63 3.20 3.93 6.58
N LEU A 64 1.86 3.93 6.62
CA LEU A 64 1.05 4.27 5.45
C LEU A 64 1.40 5.63 4.88
N VAL A 65 1.47 6.65 5.74
CA VAL A 65 1.81 8.01 5.34
C VAL A 65 3.21 8.05 4.72
N CYS A 66 4.20 7.42 5.36
CA CYS A 66 5.58 7.37 4.88
C CYS A 66 5.74 6.58 3.57
N ASP A 67 5.12 5.41 3.45
CA ASP A 67 5.24 4.53 2.29
C ASP A 67 4.59 5.13 1.03
N ASN A 68 3.67 6.08 1.20
CA ASN A 68 2.99 6.77 0.10
C ASN A 68 3.50 8.21 -0.13
N ASP A 69 4.57 8.62 0.55
CA ASP A 69 5.11 10.00 0.49
C ASP A 69 4.03 11.08 0.75
N TRP A 70 3.16 10.83 1.73
CA TRP A 70 2.12 11.77 2.17
C TRP A 70 2.59 12.62 3.34
N ASP A 71 1.93 13.77 3.55
CA ASP A 71 2.21 14.61 4.71
C ASP A 71 1.25 14.31 5.86
N TYR A 72 1.76 14.45 7.09
CA TYR A 72 0.96 14.43 8.31
C TYR A 72 1.20 15.70 9.12
N LEU A 73 0.11 16.36 9.51
CA LEU A 73 0.12 17.58 10.30
C LEU A 73 -0.46 17.31 11.68
N ASP A 74 0.35 17.49 12.72
CA ASP A 74 -0.16 17.59 14.09
C ASP A 74 -0.92 18.90 14.25
N THR A 75 -2.21 18.81 14.60
CA THR A 75 -3.04 20.00 14.79
C THR A 75 -3.23 20.33 16.26
N ARG A 76 -3.56 19.33 17.10
CA ARG A 76 -3.79 19.44 18.55
C ARG A 76 -3.54 18.08 19.23
N PRO A 77 -3.50 17.98 20.56
CA PRO A 77 -3.47 16.69 21.24
C PRO A 77 -4.61 15.78 20.75
N ASN A 78 -4.26 14.55 20.37
CA ASN A 78 -5.16 13.57 19.76
C ASN A 78 -5.85 14.02 18.46
N ALA A 79 -5.34 15.04 17.77
CA ALA A 79 -5.89 15.48 16.50
C ALA A 79 -4.82 15.81 15.45
N GLY A 80 -5.00 15.33 14.23
CA GLY A 80 -4.08 15.51 13.12
C GLY A 80 -4.78 15.59 11.78
N ALA A 81 -4.02 15.85 10.72
CA ALA A 81 -4.52 15.82 9.35
C ALA A 81 -3.51 15.13 8.43
N ILE A 82 -3.98 14.18 7.63
CA ILE A 82 -3.21 13.57 6.55
C ILE A 82 -3.48 14.34 5.26
N ILE A 83 -2.43 14.74 4.56
CA ILE A 83 -2.52 15.37 3.25
C ILE A 83 -2.22 14.31 2.19
N VAL A 84 -3.20 14.02 1.35
CA VAL A 84 -3.13 12.97 0.33
C VAL A 84 -3.49 13.51 -1.05
N PRO A 85 -3.10 12.84 -2.15
CA PRO A 85 -3.59 13.16 -3.48
C PRO A 85 -5.13 13.23 -3.55
N SER A 86 -5.67 14.17 -4.34
CA SER A 86 -7.11 14.42 -4.43
C SER A 86 -7.94 13.18 -4.78
N ASP A 87 -7.38 12.25 -5.56
CA ASP A 87 -8.02 10.99 -5.95
C ASP A 87 -8.04 9.92 -4.84
N ARG A 88 -7.36 10.16 -3.72
CA ARG A 88 -7.22 9.23 -2.57
C ARG A 88 -7.99 9.66 -1.33
N VAL A 89 -8.57 10.86 -1.31
CA VAL A 89 -9.20 11.43 -0.10
C VAL A 89 -10.28 10.51 0.48
N GLU A 90 -11.18 9.98 -0.36
CA GLU A 90 -12.30 9.19 0.16
C GLU A 90 -11.86 7.79 0.62
N GLU A 91 -10.94 7.15 -0.10
CA GLU A 91 -10.32 5.88 0.30
C GLU A 91 -9.66 5.99 1.68
N VAL A 92 -8.85 7.04 1.89
CA VAL A 92 -8.13 7.25 3.14
C VAL A 92 -9.07 7.66 4.28
N ARG A 93 -10.20 8.33 3.99
CA ARG A 93 -11.23 8.62 5.00
C ARG A 93 -11.88 7.36 5.54
N GLU A 94 -12.25 6.43 4.66
CA GLU A 94 -12.82 5.14 5.09
C GLU A 94 -11.80 4.35 5.92
N LEU A 95 -10.54 4.34 5.48
CA LEU A 95 -9.46 3.72 6.23
C LEU A 95 -9.30 4.32 7.64
N VAL A 96 -9.28 5.65 7.75
CA VAL A 96 -9.16 6.34 9.04
C VAL A 96 -10.32 5.98 9.97
N LYS A 97 -11.56 5.90 9.46
CA LYS A 97 -12.73 5.50 10.25
C LYS A 97 -12.61 4.09 10.82
N GLU A 98 -11.99 3.17 10.09
CA GLU A 98 -11.79 1.79 10.57
C GLU A 98 -10.60 1.64 11.50
N LEU A 99 -9.50 2.34 11.23
CA LEU A 99 -8.21 2.15 11.89
C LEU A 99 -8.07 2.97 13.18
N VAL A 100 -8.57 4.21 13.18
CA VAL A 100 -8.26 5.20 14.23
C VAL A 100 -9.22 5.06 15.40
N PRO A 101 -8.73 4.91 16.65
CA PRO A 101 -9.59 4.87 17.82
C PRO A 101 -10.40 6.16 17.98
N VAL A 102 -11.64 6.02 18.46
CA VAL A 102 -12.62 7.12 18.59
C VAL A 102 -12.19 8.31 19.45
N TRP A 103 -11.11 8.19 20.24
CA TRP A 103 -10.53 9.30 21.02
C TRP A 103 -9.56 10.18 20.23
N PHE A 104 -9.23 9.80 19.00
CA PHE A 104 -8.39 10.55 18.08
C PHE A 104 -9.23 11.10 16.93
N SER A 105 -8.87 12.29 16.44
CA SER A 105 -9.53 12.95 15.31
C SER A 105 -8.51 13.19 14.21
N ILE A 106 -8.56 12.36 13.16
CA ILE A 106 -7.66 12.48 12.02
C ILE A 106 -8.45 12.96 10.80
N ASP A 107 -8.19 14.19 10.37
CA ASP A 107 -8.72 14.74 9.13
C ASP A 107 -7.97 14.17 7.92
N VAL A 108 -8.64 14.10 6.77
CA VAL A 108 -8.01 13.78 5.48
C VAL A 108 -8.28 14.93 4.52
N ARG A 109 -7.21 15.53 4.00
CA ARG A 109 -7.24 16.71 3.13
C ARG A 109 -6.51 16.42 1.82
N ALA A 110 -6.99 17.02 0.74
CA ALA A 110 -6.31 16.94 -0.55
C ALA A 110 -5.04 17.81 -0.55
N THR A 111 -4.01 17.38 -1.28
CA THR A 111 -2.94 18.28 -1.75
C THR A 111 -3.56 19.42 -2.56
N LYS A 112 -3.06 20.64 -2.34
CA LYS A 112 -3.49 21.83 -3.11
C LYS A 112 -2.93 21.80 -4.53
#